data_AF-A0A252F7A9-F1
#
_entry.id   AF-A0A252F7A9-F1
#
_cell.length_a   1.000
_cell.length_b   1.000
_cell.length_c   1.000
_cell.angle_alpha   90.00
_cell.angle_beta   90.00
_cell.angle_gamma   90.00
#
_symmetry.space_group_name_H-M   'P 1'
#
loop_
_entity.id
_entity.type
_entity.pdbx_description
1 polymer ?
#
loop_
_entity_poly.entity_id
_entity_poly.type
_entity_poly.pdbx_seq_one_letter_code
_entity_poly.pdbx_strand_id
1 'polypeptide(L)'
;MPGAETYLSFVPLILIFVLFYFMLIRPQKKRDKQDKEMRDSIIVGDRICTIGGIIGKVVSVRDDEIVIETSGNRMKFYKWAIRSKIEKDSDASEEK
;
A
#
# COMPACT_ATOMS: atom_id res chain seq x y z
N MET A 1 31.43 0.12 42.46
CA MET A 1 31.66 1.22 41.50
C MET A 1 30.29 1.70 40.99
N PRO A 2 29.87 2.96 41.26
CA PRO A 2 28.51 3.45 41.01
C PRO A 2 28.28 3.86 39.55
N GLY A 3 28.44 2.92 38.61
CA GLY A 3 28.21 3.15 37.18
C GLY A 3 27.57 1.96 36.45
N ALA A 4 27.78 0.73 36.94
CA ALA A 4 27.16 -0.47 36.36
C ALA A 4 25.62 -0.48 36.49
N GLU A 5 25.10 0.00 37.63
CA GLU A 5 23.67 0.11 37.94
C GLU A 5 22.92 1.01 36.94
N THR A 6 23.58 2.09 36.48
CA THR A 6 23.00 3.05 35.53
C THR A 6 22.89 2.47 34.13
N TYR A 7 23.90 1.74 33.65
CA TYR A 7 23.81 1.04 32.35
C TYR A 7 22.74 -0.05 32.35
N LEU A 8 22.65 -0.83 33.43
CA LEU A 8 21.62 -1.86 33.61
C LEU A 8 20.20 -1.28 33.60
N SER A 9 20.02 -0.04 34.09
CA SER A 9 18.73 0.65 34.06
C SER A 9 18.29 1.09 32.65
N PHE A 10 19.22 1.31 31.73
CA PHE A 10 18.91 1.66 30.33
C PHE A 10 18.66 0.45 29.42
N VAL A 11 19.09 -0.75 29.83
CA VAL A 11 18.86 -2.00 29.09
C VAL A 11 17.38 -2.23 28.75
N PRO A 12 16.42 -2.17 29.70
CA PRO A 12 15.00 -2.39 29.38
C PRO A 12 14.43 -1.34 28.42
N LEU A 13 14.88 -0.09 28.51
CA LEU A 13 14.44 0.99 27.61
C LEU A 13 14.93 0.76 26.18
N ILE A 14 16.22 0.43 26.01
CA ILE A 14 16.80 0.12 24.69
C ILE A 14 16.13 -1.11 24.07
N LEU A 15 15.85 -2.13 24.88
CA LEU A 15 15.21 -3.37 24.42
C LEU A 15 13.79 -3.11 23.91
N ILE A 16 13.00 -2.28 24.60
CA ILE A 16 11.68 -1.83 24.15
C ILE A 16 11.77 -1.04 22.84
N PHE A 17 12.72 -0.10 22.72
CA PHE A 17 12.93 0.66 21.48
C PHE A 17 13.29 -0.25 20.30
N VAL A 18 14.16 -1.23 20.50
CA VAL A 18 14.52 -2.22 19.48
C VAL A 18 13.30 -3.05 19.08
N LEU A 19 12.48 -3.47 20.05
CA LEU A 19 11.26 -4.24 19.79
C LEU A 19 10.26 -3.43 18.96
N PHE A 20 9.97 -2.18 19.34
CA PHE A 20 9.06 -1.30 18.60
C PHE A 20 9.61 -0.94 17.22
N TYR A 21 10.91 -0.67 17.08
CA TYR A 21 11.56 -0.42 15.80
C TYR A 21 11.38 -1.60 14.85
N PHE A 22 11.64 -2.82 15.33
CA PHE A 22 11.50 -4.03 14.53
C PHE A 22 10.03 -4.32 14.20
N MET A 23 9.12 -4.07 15.15
CA MET A 23 7.70 -4.29 14.98
C MET A 23 7.04 -3.27 14.04
N LEU A 24 7.53 -2.03 13.91
CA LEU A 24 6.95 -1.04 12.98
C LEU A 24 7.56 -1.12 11.58
N ILE A 25 8.86 -1.34 11.46
CA ILE A 25 9.54 -1.38 10.14
C ILE A 25 9.19 -2.63 9.34
N ARG A 26 9.04 -3.78 10.00
CA ARG A 26 8.66 -5.04 9.35
C ARG A 26 7.28 -4.99 8.67
N PRO A 27 6.19 -4.54 9.32
CA PRO A 27 4.89 -4.44 8.67
C PRO A 27 4.83 -3.32 7.64
N GLN A 28 5.58 -2.22 7.82
CA GLN A 28 5.58 -1.11 6.86
C GLN A 28 6.17 -1.55 5.52
N LYS A 29 7.33 -2.21 5.53
CA LYS A 29 7.93 -2.79 4.31
C LYS A 29 7.02 -3.80 3.60
N LYS A 30 6.20 -4.55 4.35
CA LYS A 30 5.24 -5.50 3.77
C LYS A 30 4.10 -4.78 3.05
N ARG A 31 3.58 -3.68 3.61
CA ARG A 31 2.52 -2.87 2.99
C ARG A 31 3.03 -2.17 1.72
N ASP A 32 4.20 -1.54 1.79
CA ASP A 32 4.78 -0.85 0.61
C ASP A 32 5.02 -1.80 -0.56
N LYS A 33 5.45 -3.03 -0.26
CA LYS A 33 5.65 -4.08 -1.26
C LYS A 33 4.33 -4.52 -1.89
N GLN A 34 3.30 -4.74 -1.08
CA GLN A 34 1.95 -5.10 -1.57
C GLN A 34 1.35 -3.99 -2.45
N ASP A 35 1.49 -2.73 -2.05
CA ASP A 35 0.99 -1.60 -2.84
C ASP A 35 1.73 -1.48 -4.18
N LYS A 36 3.03 -1.78 -4.20
CA LYS A 36 3.81 -1.80 -5.44
C LYS A 36 3.40 -2.96 -6.34
N GLU A 37 3.29 -4.17 -5.80
CA GLU A 37 2.83 -5.35 -6.53
C GLU A 37 1.42 -5.16 -7.12
N MET A 38 0.52 -4.50 -6.38
CA MET A 38 -0.82 -4.16 -6.88
C MET A 38 -0.75 -3.17 -8.05
N ARG A 39 0.11 -2.15 -7.99
CA ARG A 39 0.28 -1.19 -9.11
C ARG A 39 0.90 -1.82 -10.36
N ASP A 40 1.74 -2.82 -10.17
CA ASP A 40 2.39 -3.55 -11.26
C ASP A 40 1.48 -4.61 -11.90
N SER A 41 0.46 -5.09 -11.18
CA SER A 41 -0.51 -6.08 -11.72
C SER A 41 -1.62 -5.46 -12.58
N ILE A 42 -1.63 -4.14 -12.74
CA ILE A 42 -2.67 -3.42 -13.49
C ILE A 42 -2.43 -3.55 -14.99
N ILE A 43 -3.43 -4.08 -15.69
CA ILE A 43 -3.40 -4.27 -17.13
C ILE A 43 -4.44 -3.40 -17.83
N VAL A 44 -4.24 -3.19 -19.13
CA VAL A 44 -5.22 -2.52 -19.99
C VAL A 44 -6.50 -3.35 -20.01
N GLY A 45 -7.64 -2.71 -19.74
CA GLY A 45 -8.94 -3.36 -19.63
C GLY A 45 -9.48 -3.47 -18.22
N ASP A 46 -8.64 -3.33 -17.20
CA ASP A 46 -9.04 -3.42 -15.80
C ASP A 46 -9.94 -2.24 -15.39
N ARG A 47 -10.90 -2.51 -14.50
CA ARG A 47 -11.57 -1.44 -13.74
C ARG A 47 -10.78 -1.18 -12.48
N ILE A 48 -10.58 0.09 -12.15
CA ILE A 48 -9.82 0.49 -10.98
C ILE A 48 -10.55 1.60 -10.23
N CYS A 49 -10.27 1.68 -8.92
CA CYS A 49 -10.65 2.79 -8.07
C CYS A 49 -9.40 3.59 -7.71
N THR A 50 -9.41 4.90 -7.97
CA THR A 50 -8.35 5.80 -7.50
C THR A 50 -8.53 6.13 -6.02
N ILE A 51 -7.48 6.66 -5.39
CA ILE A 51 -7.52 7.09 -3.98
C ILE A 51 -8.62 8.14 -3.74
N GLY A 52 -8.91 8.96 -4.74
CA GLY A 52 -9.99 9.97 -4.71
C GLY A 52 -11.40 9.42 -4.95
N GLY A 53 -11.58 8.11 -5.06
CA GLY A 53 -12.88 7.48 -5.30
C GLY A 53 -13.36 7.53 -6.76
N ILE A 54 -12.48 7.86 -7.71
CA ILE A 54 -12.82 7.86 -9.13
C ILE A 54 -12.75 6.43 -9.65
N ILE A 55 -13.85 5.97 -10.26
CA ILE A 55 -13.96 4.66 -10.86
C ILE A 55 -13.85 4.81 -12.37
N GLY A 56 -12.99 4.01 -12.99
CA GLY A 56 -12.88 3.99 -14.45
C GLY A 56 -12.17 2.76 -14.97
N LYS A 57 -12.06 2.68 -16.29
CA LYS A 57 -11.41 1.58 -17.00
C LYS A 57 -10.04 2.00 -17.50
N VAL A 58 -9.03 1.15 -17.32
CA VAL A 58 -7.67 1.39 -17.82
C VAL A 58 -7.65 1.20 -19.33
N VAL A 59 -7.22 2.25 -20.06
CA VAL A 59 -7.09 2.26 -21.52
C VAL A 59 -5.64 2.12 -21.96
N SER A 60 -4.70 2.63 -21.16
CA SER A 60 -3.28 2.55 -21.44
C SER A 60 -2.49 2.59 -20.14
N VAL A 61 -1.43 1.81 -20.07
CA VAL A 61 -0.47 1.80 -18.97
C VAL A 61 0.90 2.16 -19.52
N ARG A 62 1.53 3.17 -18.92
CA ARG A 62 2.94 3.54 -19.09
C ARG A 62 3.62 3.36 -17.74
N ASP A 63 4.96 3.44 -17.70
CA ASP A 63 5.74 3.10 -16.50
C ASP A 63 5.19 3.74 -15.21
N ASP A 64 5.08 5.07 -15.17
CA ASP A 64 4.58 5.82 -14.02
C ASP A 64 3.17 6.41 -14.20
N GLU A 65 2.66 6.43 -15.43
CA GLU A 65 1.36 7.04 -15.79
C GLU A 65 0.38 6.00 -16.33
N ILE A 66 -0.89 6.16 -16.01
CA ILE A 66 -1.98 5.39 -16.56
C ILE A 66 -3.06 6.31 -17.14
N VAL A 67 -3.69 5.86 -18.22
CA VAL A 67 -4.84 6.54 -18.82
C VAL A 67 -6.09 5.77 -18.43
N ILE A 68 -6.99 6.44 -17.71
CA ILE A 68 -8.27 5.90 -17.29
C ILE A 68 -9.38 6.59 -18.08
N GLU A 69 -10.35 5.81 -18.54
CA GLU A 69 -11.60 6.31 -19.08
C GLU A 69 -12.69 6.28 -18.00
N THR A 70 -13.23 7.45 -17.69
CA THR A 70 -14.31 7.66 -16.73
C THR A 70 -15.40 8.50 -17.38
N SER A 71 -16.65 8.03 -17.36
CA SER A 71 -17.81 8.73 -17.92
C SER A 71 -17.60 9.32 -19.32
N GLY A 72 -16.90 8.58 -20.19
CA GLY A 72 -16.62 8.98 -21.58
C GLY A 72 -15.42 9.93 -21.78
N ASN A 73 -14.77 10.39 -20.71
CA ASN A 73 -13.56 11.21 -20.79
C ASN A 73 -12.33 10.39 -20.40
N ARG A 74 -11.20 10.67 -21.06
CA ARG A 74 -9.90 10.06 -20.78
C ARG A 74 -9.06 11.00 -19.95
N MET A 75 -8.58 10.53 -18.81
CA MET A 75 -7.76 11.30 -17.89
C MET A 75 -6.50 10.51 -17.55
N LYS A 76 -5.40 11.24 -17.39
CA LYS A 76 -4.11 10.67 -16.97
C LYS A 76 -3.98 10.75 -15.47
N PHE A 77 -3.58 9.65 -14.86
CA PHE A 77 -3.27 9.55 -13.45
C PHE A 77 -1.91 8.89 -13.28
N TYR A 78 -1.23 9.19 -12.18
CA TYR A 78 -0.05 8.41 -11.82
C TYR A 78 -0.45 7.02 -11.28
N LYS A 79 0.40 6.02 -11.49
CA LYS A 79 0.20 4.67 -10.93
C LYS A 79 0.01 4.68 -9.41
N TRP A 80 0.73 5.55 -8.71
CA TRP A 80 0.62 5.66 -7.25
C TRP A 80 -0.79 6.08 -6.79
N ALA A 81 -1.57 6.74 -7.64
CA ALA A 81 -2.92 7.22 -7.32
C ALA A 81 -3.99 6.13 -7.36
N ILE A 82 -3.62 4.89 -7.66
CA ILE A 82 -4.53 3.75 -7.75
C ILE A 82 -4.58 3.06 -6.40
N ARG A 83 -5.80 2.83 -5.90
CA ARG A 83 -6.02 2.21 -4.59
C ARG A 83 -6.33 0.73 -4.70
N SER A 84 -7.16 0.36 -5.68
CA SER A 84 -7.56 -1.03 -5.86
C SER A 84 -8.01 -1.31 -7.29
N LYS A 85 -7.81 -2.55 -7.70
CA LYS A 85 -8.45 -3.13 -8.87
C LYS A 85 -9.87 -3.56 -8.48
N ILE A 86 -10.85 -3.09 -9.22
CA ILE A 86 -12.25 -3.50 -9.09
C ILE A 86 -12.41 -4.72 -9.99
N GLU A 87 -12.16 -5.91 -9.43
CA GLU A 87 -12.65 -7.12 -10.06
C GLU A 87 -14.16 -7.17 -9.92
N LYS A 88 -14.84 -7.61 -10.97
CA LYS A 88 -16.29 -7.75 -10.98
C LYS A 88 -16.63 -9.00 -10.13
N ASP A 89 -16.71 -8.77 -8.83
CA ASP A 89 -17.30 -9.58 -7.75
C ASP A 89 -16.75 -11.01 -7.53
N SER A 90 -16.02 -11.18 -6.43
CA SER A 90 -15.94 -12.43 -5.66
C SER A 90 -15.22 -12.18 -4.32
N ASP A 91 -15.80 -11.34 -3.47
CA ASP A 91 -15.59 -11.42 -2.01
C ASP A 91 -16.74 -10.74 -1.22
N ALA A 92 -17.94 -10.74 -1.80
CA ALA A 92 -19.20 -10.48 -1.10
C ALA A 92 -19.92 -11.79 -0.74
N SER A 93 -19.16 -12.81 -0.30
CA SER A 93 -19.72 -14.04 0.25
C SER A 93 -18.81 -14.63 1.32
N GLU A 94 -18.71 -13.96 2.46
CA GLU A 94 -18.60 -14.63 3.75
C GLU A 94 -19.21 -13.74 4.83
N GLU A 95 -20.55 -13.73 4.85
CA GLU A 95 -21.30 -13.53 6.09
C GLU A 95 -21.73 -14.92 6.57
N LYS A 96 -21.15 -15.39 7.67
CA LYS A 96 -21.85 -16.10 8.74
C LYS A 96 -21.01 -16.14 10.02
#